data_AF-A0A935S5K3-F1
#
_entry.id   AF-A0A935S5K3-F1
#
_cell.length_a   1.000
_cell.length_b   1.000
_cell.length_c   1.000
_cell.angle_alpha   90.00
_cell.angle_beta   90.00
_cell.angle_gamma   90.00
#
_symmetry.space_group_name_H-M   'P 1'
#
loop_
_entity.id
_entity.type
_entity.pdbx_description
1 polymer ?
#
loop_
_entity_poly.entity_id
_entity_poly.type
_entity_poly.pdbx_seq_one_letter_code
_entity_poly.pdbx_strand_id
1 'polypeptide(L)'
;MKEGYEISYHNNGQIEAEGNYKKGNLDGVYKIYDKAGKFSFESRSTNEEVTFEPNMEDTANYGVYKVLARNTKWKKTMIVTDLTGSMYPYAKEINTWLRLHFMKDTAQQYFVF
;
A
#
# COMPACT_ATOMS: atom_id res chain seq x y z
N MET A 1 10.10 -25.63 0.82
CA MET A 1 9.43 -24.32 0.69
C MET A 1 10.30 -23.29 1.37
N LYS A 2 10.40 -22.08 0.83
CA LYS A 2 11.13 -20.97 1.47
C LYS A 2 10.41 -20.52 2.73
N GLU A 3 11.16 -20.24 3.79
CA GLU A 3 10.66 -19.78 5.08
C GLU A 3 11.69 -18.83 5.71
N GLY A 4 11.24 -17.67 6.18
CA GLY A 4 12.09 -16.66 6.81
C GLY A 4 12.66 -15.62 5.86
N TYR A 5 13.63 -14.86 6.36
CA TYR A 5 14.27 -13.75 5.65
C TYR A 5 15.39 -14.24 4.74
N GLU A 6 15.37 -13.83 3.48
CA GLU A 6 16.42 -14.12 2.51
C GLU A 6 17.07 -12.83 2.00
N ILE A 7 18.40 -12.87 1.85
CA ILE A 7 19.21 -11.80 1.24
C ILE A 7 20.07 -12.42 0.15
N SER A 8 20.14 -11.75 -0.99
CA SER A 8 21.05 -12.05 -2.09
C SER A 8 22.00 -10.88 -2.31
N TYR A 9 23.19 -11.15 -2.82
CA TYR A 9 24.26 -10.17 -2.97
C TYR A 9 24.80 -10.20 -4.40
N HIS A 10 25.11 -9.02 -4.92
CA HIS A 10 25.90 -8.83 -6.12
C HIS A 10 27.33 -9.36 -5.88
N ASN A 11 28.06 -9.64 -6.97
CA ASN A 11 29.46 -10.07 -6.90
C ASN A 11 30.39 -9.09 -6.18
N ASN A 12 29.99 -7.83 -6.03
CA ASN A 12 30.73 -6.81 -5.29
C ASN A 12 30.41 -6.80 -3.77
N GLY A 13 29.58 -7.74 -3.29
CA GLY A 13 29.19 -7.85 -1.89
C GLY A 13 28.07 -6.91 -1.45
N GLN A 14 27.53 -6.06 -2.34
CA GLN A 14 26.35 -5.26 -2.04
C GLN A 14 25.08 -6.08 -2.16
N ILE A 15 24.05 -5.73 -1.40
CA ILE A 15 22.75 -6.42 -1.45
C ILE A 15 22.17 -6.25 -2.86
N GLU A 16 21.74 -7.34 -3.46
CA GLU A 16 21.02 -7.38 -4.73
C GLU A 16 19.51 -7.38 -4.50
N ALA A 17 19.05 -8.25 -3.60
CA ALA A 17 17.64 -8.31 -3.23
C ALA A 17 17.44 -8.90 -1.83
N GLU A 18 16.35 -8.51 -1.19
CA GLU A 18 15.97 -9.01 0.14
C GLU A 18 14.45 -9.15 0.28
N GLY A 19 13.99 -10.11 1.07
CA GLY A 19 12.56 -10.30 1.37
C GLY A 19 12.28 -11.45 2.34
N ASN A 20 11.07 -11.45 2.91
CA ASN A 20 10.59 -12.52 3.80
C ASN A 20 9.68 -13.49 3.06
N TYR A 21 9.80 -14.78 3.36
CA TYR A 21 8.97 -15.82 2.77
C TYR A 21 8.28 -16.64 3.86
N LYS A 22 7.03 -17.03 3.59
CA LYS A 22 6.23 -17.90 4.46
C LYS A 22 5.51 -18.93 3.61
N LYS A 23 5.71 -20.22 3.92
CA LYS A 23 5.15 -21.34 3.14
C LYS A 23 5.49 -21.27 1.64
N GLY A 24 6.67 -20.75 1.30
CA GLY A 24 7.13 -20.61 -0.07
C GLY A 24 6.60 -19.39 -0.84
N ASN A 25 5.74 -18.56 -0.23
CA ASN A 25 5.25 -17.32 -0.82
C ASN A 25 5.95 -16.12 -0.20
N LEU A 26 6.06 -15.02 -0.95
CA LEU A 26 6.51 -13.73 -0.41
C LEU A 26 5.52 -13.26 0.67
N ASP A 27 6.04 -12.93 1.84
CA ASP A 27 5.30 -12.46 3.02
C ASP A 27 5.76 -11.05 3.38
N GLY A 28 5.04 -10.04 2.90
CA GLY A 28 5.40 -8.64 3.08
C GLY A 28 6.13 -8.04 1.88
N VAL A 29 7.31 -7.45 2.10
CA VAL A 29 8.03 -6.64 1.10
C VAL A 29 9.21 -7.41 0.52
N TYR A 30 9.36 -7.36 -0.80
CA TYR A 30 10.55 -7.73 -1.55
C TYR A 30 11.19 -6.49 -2.14
N LYS A 31 12.51 -6.31 -1.98
CA LYS A 31 13.25 -5.17 -2.52
C LYS A 31 14.39 -5.63 -3.41
N ILE A 32 14.67 -4.84 -4.44
CA ILE A 32 15.79 -5.02 -5.37
C ILE A 32 16.61 -3.74 -5.41
N TYR A 33 17.93 -3.91 -5.42
CA TYR A 33 18.92 -2.84 -5.46
C TYR A 33 19.87 -3.04 -6.65
N ASP A 34 20.35 -1.94 -7.22
CA ASP A 34 21.34 -1.97 -8.28
C ASP A 34 22.76 -2.32 -7.74
N LYS A 35 23.72 -2.47 -8.66
CA LYS A 35 25.13 -2.77 -8.33
C LYS A 35 25.86 -1.65 -7.56
N ALA A 36 25.23 -0.50 -7.35
CA ALA A 36 25.75 0.57 -6.49
C ALA A 36 25.05 0.59 -5.12
N GLY A 37 24.11 -0.34 -4.87
CA GLY A 37 23.32 -0.43 -3.65
C GLY A 37 22.14 0.54 -3.64
N LYS A 38 21.85 1.19 -4.77
CA LYS A 38 20.71 2.11 -4.87
C LYS A 38 19.44 1.31 -5.09
N PHE A 39 18.40 1.71 -4.36
CA PHE A 39 17.06 1.14 -4.50
C PHE A 39 16.58 1.23 -5.95
N SER A 40 16.12 0.10 -6.48
CA SER A 40 15.59 -0.01 -7.84
C SER A 40 14.10 -0.29 -7.85
N PHE A 41 13.63 -1.24 -7.03
CA PHE A 41 12.27 -1.75 -7.11
C PHE A 41 11.82 -2.37 -5.78
N GLU A 42 10.54 -2.23 -5.46
CA GLU A 42 9.89 -3.03 -4.42
C GLU A 42 8.60 -3.67 -4.93
N SER A 43 8.32 -4.88 -4.46
CA SER A 43 7.05 -5.57 -4.61
C SER A 43 6.51 -5.96 -3.24
N ARG A 44 5.19 -5.94 -3.06
CA ARG A 44 4.55 -6.38 -1.83
C ARG A 44 3.55 -7.49 -2.13
N SER A 45 3.63 -8.56 -1.34
CA SER A 45 2.64 -9.64 -1.34
C SER A 45 2.17 -9.81 0.10
N THR A 46 0.95 -9.38 0.38
CA THR A 46 0.27 -9.73 1.62
C THR A 46 -0.61 -10.93 1.30
N ASN A 47 -0.29 -12.09 1.88
CA ASN A 47 -1.23 -13.22 1.92
C ASN A 47 -2.40 -12.98 2.89
N GLU A 48 -2.61 -11.72 3.31
CA GLU A 48 -3.84 -11.31 3.97
C GLU A 48 -4.94 -11.35 2.92
N GLU A 49 -5.93 -12.22 3.14
CA GLU A 49 -7.28 -12.01 2.63
C GLU A 49 -7.57 -10.52 2.86
N VAL A 50 -7.70 -9.74 1.78
CA VAL A 50 -7.97 -8.31 1.90
C VAL A 50 -9.36 -8.19 2.50
N THR A 51 -9.42 -8.17 3.83
CA THR A 51 -10.62 -7.82 4.54
C THR A 51 -10.80 -6.34 4.28
N PHE A 52 -11.87 -6.00 3.58
CA PHE A 52 -12.29 -4.61 3.38
C PHE A 52 -12.82 -3.98 4.67
N GLU A 53 -12.61 -4.65 5.81
CA GLU A 53 -12.94 -4.12 7.12
C GLU A 53 -11.93 -3.04 7.51
N PRO A 54 -12.41 -1.87 7.97
CA PRO A 54 -11.53 -0.78 8.40
C PRO A 54 -10.60 -1.24 9.53
N ASN A 55 -9.30 -1.30 9.27
CA ASN A 55 -8.30 -1.38 10.33
C ASN A 55 -8.18 0.00 11.00
N MET A 56 -8.68 0.14 12.24
CA MET A 56 -8.59 1.40 13.01
C MET A 56 -7.16 1.83 13.35
N GLU A 57 -6.20 0.90 13.41
CA GLU A 57 -4.77 1.13 13.65
C GLU A 57 -4.03 1.60 12.38
N ASP A 58 -4.35 1.05 11.20
CA ASP A 58 -3.90 1.61 9.90
C ASP A 58 -4.50 3.00 9.66
N THR A 59 -5.72 3.23 10.16
CA THR A 59 -6.38 4.54 10.15
C THR A 59 -5.61 5.58 11.00
N ALA A 60 -4.72 5.14 11.89
CA ALA A 60 -3.95 6.03 12.77
C ALA A 60 -2.89 6.86 12.02
N ASN A 61 -2.52 6.47 10.80
CA ASN A 61 -1.74 7.33 9.90
C ASN A 61 -2.67 8.26 9.11
N TYR A 62 -3.35 9.19 9.80
CA TYR A 62 -4.43 10.06 9.27
C TYR A 62 -4.04 11.05 8.13
N GLY A 63 -3.05 10.77 7.28
CA GLY A 63 -2.57 11.69 6.26
C GLY A 63 -3.70 12.12 5.32
N VAL A 64 -4.37 11.15 4.72
CA VAL A 64 -5.49 11.40 3.79
C VAL A 64 -6.69 11.97 4.55
N TYR A 65 -7.04 11.39 5.69
CA TYR A 65 -8.16 11.84 6.52
C TYR A 65 -8.03 13.31 6.94
N LYS A 66 -6.86 13.74 7.41
CA LYS A 66 -6.59 15.13 7.79
C LYS A 66 -6.67 16.08 6.60
N VAL A 67 -6.22 15.65 5.43
CA VAL A 67 -6.32 16.44 4.19
C VAL A 67 -7.78 16.63 3.82
N LEU A 68 -8.59 15.58 3.81
CA LEU A 68 -10.00 15.68 3.43
C LEU A 68 -10.80 16.47 4.48
N ALA A 69 -10.55 16.24 5.77
CA ALA A 69 -11.24 16.93 6.86
C ALA A 69 -10.96 18.45 6.90
N ARG A 70 -9.73 18.90 6.60
CA ARG A 70 -9.41 20.34 6.57
C ARG A 70 -9.97 21.06 5.33
N ASN A 71 -10.31 20.32 4.27
CA ASN A 71 -10.82 20.86 3.01
C ASN A 71 -12.35 20.78 2.93
N THR A 72 -13.04 21.34 3.92
CA THR A 72 -14.52 21.28 4.07
C THR A 72 -15.33 21.91 2.92
N LYS A 73 -14.67 22.67 2.03
CA LYS A 73 -15.29 23.30 0.86
C LYS A 73 -15.38 22.37 -0.36
N TRP A 74 -14.67 21.25 -0.38
CA TRP A 74 -14.67 20.31 -1.49
C TRP A 74 -15.99 19.53 -1.51
N LYS A 75 -16.92 19.99 -2.36
CA LYS A 75 -18.23 19.35 -2.58
C LYS A 75 -18.27 18.85 -4.03
N LYS A 76 -18.73 17.61 -4.24
CA LYS A 76 -18.84 16.98 -5.58
C LYS A 76 -17.53 16.93 -6.37
N THR A 77 -16.43 16.65 -5.69
CA THR A 77 -15.08 16.57 -6.28
C THR A 77 -14.73 15.13 -6.66
N MET A 78 -14.07 14.96 -7.81
CA MET A 78 -13.44 13.71 -8.21
C MET A 78 -12.08 13.58 -7.51
N ILE A 79 -11.81 12.42 -6.92
CA ILE A 79 -10.51 12.10 -6.34
C ILE A 79 -9.77 11.22 -7.35
N VAL A 80 -8.60 11.68 -7.80
CA VAL A 80 -7.71 10.94 -8.70
C VAL A 80 -6.45 10.61 -7.93
N THR A 81 -6.05 9.35 -7.94
CA THR A 81 -4.89 8.86 -7.20
C THR A 81 -3.99 8.04 -8.10
N ASP A 82 -2.70 8.33 -8.08
CA ASP A 82 -1.68 7.50 -8.73
C ASP A 82 -1.27 6.36 -7.79
N LEU A 83 -1.97 5.22 -7.87
CA LEU A 83 -1.78 4.09 -6.97
C LEU A 83 -0.54 3.26 -7.35
N THR A 84 0.64 3.86 -7.27
CA THR A 84 1.92 3.19 -7.49
C THR A 84 2.65 2.93 -6.17
N GLY A 85 3.28 1.76 -6.03
CA GLY A 85 4.23 1.39 -4.95
C GLY A 85 4.00 2.04 -3.58
N SER A 86 4.59 3.22 -3.36
CA SER A 86 4.48 3.99 -2.11
C SER A 86 3.07 4.46 -1.75
N MET A 87 2.09 4.43 -2.66
CA MET A 87 0.70 4.82 -2.40
C MET A 87 -0.17 3.72 -1.81
N TYR A 88 0.25 2.44 -1.86
CA TYR A 88 -0.55 1.34 -1.32
C TYR A 88 -0.99 1.51 0.15
N PRO A 89 -0.16 2.04 1.07
CA PRO A 89 -0.58 2.31 2.45
C PRO A 89 -1.75 3.31 2.54
N TYR A 90 -1.77 4.31 1.67
CA TYR A 90 -2.79 5.37 1.67
C TYR A 90 -4.07 4.97 0.92
N ALA A 91 -4.01 3.96 0.04
CA ALA A 91 -5.17 3.46 -0.69
C ALA A 91 -6.27 2.98 0.27
N LYS A 92 -5.87 2.31 1.36
CA LYS A 92 -6.78 1.82 2.41
C LYS A 92 -7.43 2.96 3.18
N GLU A 93 -6.71 4.05 3.46
CA GLU A 93 -7.27 5.25 4.08
C GLU A 93 -8.33 5.92 3.19
N ILE A 94 -8.04 6.08 1.89
CA ILE A 94 -8.98 6.67 0.92
C ILE A 94 -10.25 5.82 0.83
N ASN A 95 -10.11 4.51 0.69
CA ASN A 95 -11.24 3.58 0.65
C ASN A 95 -12.09 3.69 1.92
N THR A 96 -11.45 3.69 3.09
CA THR A 96 -12.15 3.76 4.38
C THR A 96 -12.87 5.11 4.55
N TRP A 97 -12.26 6.22 4.13
CA TRP A 97 -12.91 7.53 4.20
C TRP A 97 -14.13 7.61 3.27
N LEU A 98 -14.00 7.13 2.03
CA LEU A 98 -15.10 7.04 1.08
C LEU A 98 -16.25 6.18 1.64
N ARG A 99 -15.93 5.05 2.26
CA ARG A 99 -16.91 4.18 2.91
C ARG A 99 -17.69 4.90 4.01
N LEU A 100 -17.00 5.59 4.91
CA LEU A 100 -17.64 6.29 6.03
C LEU A 100 -18.49 7.50 5.60
N HIS A 101 -18.07 8.22 4.54
CA HIS A 101 -18.69 9.50 4.15
C HIS A 101 -19.66 9.40 2.98
N PHE A 102 -19.57 8.34 2.15
CA PHE A 102 -20.38 8.20 0.93
C PHE A 102 -21.24 6.92 0.86
N MET A 103 -21.03 5.91 1.74
CA MET A 103 -21.92 4.73 1.75
C MET A 103 -23.28 4.97 2.42
N LYS A 104 -23.57 6.19 2.89
CA LYS A 104 -24.90 6.49 3.46
C LYS A 104 -25.96 6.85 2.42
N ASP A 105 -25.64 7.42 1.25
CA ASP A 105 -26.68 8.09 0.44
C ASP A 105 -26.53 8.07 -1.10
N THR A 106 -25.66 7.25 -1.73
CA THR A 106 -25.54 7.29 -3.21
C THR A 106 -25.38 5.94 -3.89
N ALA A 107 -26.27 5.66 -4.84
CA ALA A 107 -26.39 4.41 -5.60
C ALA A 107 -25.39 4.26 -6.76
N GLN A 108 -24.48 5.23 -6.97
CA GLN A 108 -23.50 5.18 -8.05
C GLN A 108 -22.13 5.62 -7.54
N GLN A 109 -21.16 4.71 -7.64
CA GLN A 109 -19.75 4.96 -7.40
C GLN A 109 -18.99 4.49 -8.63
N TYR A 110 -18.23 5.40 -9.25
CA TYR A 110 -17.35 5.08 -10.36
C TYR A 110 -15.93 4.98 -9.80
N PHE A 111 -15.42 3.74 -9.72
CA PHE A 111 -14.00 3.49 -9.51
C PHE A 111 -13.37 3.29 -10.88
N VAL A 112 -12.40 4.14 -11.23
CA VAL A 112 -11.55 3.95 -12.41
C VAL A 112 -10.18 3.59 -11.87
N PHE A 113 -9.72 2.39 -12.23
CA PHE A 113 -8.38 1.88 -11.92
C PHE A 113 -7.48 2.08 -13.14
#